data_AF-A0A6P7SWR7-F1
#
_entry.id   AF-A0A6P7SWR7-F1
#
_cell.length_a   1.000
_cell.length_b   1.000
_cell.length_c   1.000
_cell.angle_alpha   90.00
_cell.angle_beta   90.00
_cell.angle_gamma   90.00
#
_symmetry.space_group_name_H-M   'P 1'
#
loop_
_entity.id
_entity.type
_entity.pdbx_description
1 polymer ?
#
loop_
_entity_poly.entity_id
_entity_poly.type
_entity_poly.pdbx_seq_one_letter_code
_entity_poly.pdbx_strand_id
1 'polypeptide(L)'
;MDQFVFLPLYLGVVLENLLLLSAAAIMLFGESPSTIFQARTNNCNSFADQFRDILAWDTVVCSQPLMSDRLPLNQLMKDYAEGDYVYQEKLKDLQSRYRDLRRTRGDGNCFYRAFGFSYLEKLLDDKSDLPRFKEVIHQSKEDMVNLGFPQFTLEDFYDTVSFL
;
A
#
# COMPACT_ATOMS: atom_id res chain seq x y z
N MET A 1 3.49 -1.33 -27.17
CA MET A 1 3.80 -0.03 -26.56
C MET A 1 2.93 0.07 -25.34
N ASP A 2 3.52 0.02 -24.16
CA ASP A 2 3.01 0.65 -22.93
C ASP A 2 4.19 0.68 -21.96
N GLN A 3 4.75 1.88 -21.82
CA GLN A 3 5.93 2.21 -21.03
C GLN A 3 5.54 2.31 -19.55
N PHE A 4 6.29 1.68 -18.64
CA PHE A 4 6.58 2.26 -17.33
C PHE A 4 7.93 1.72 -16.83
N VAL A 5 8.90 2.64 -16.76
CA VAL A 5 10.22 2.47 -16.12
C VAL A 5 10.13 3.20 -14.78
N PHE A 6 10.50 2.55 -13.68
CA PHE A 6 11.42 3.06 -12.62
C PHE A 6 11.44 2.12 -11.41
N LEU A 7 12.63 1.62 -11.08
CA LEU A 7 13.14 1.37 -9.73
C LEU A 7 14.33 2.33 -9.57
N PRO A 8 14.56 2.93 -8.39
CA PRO A 8 15.35 2.21 -7.37
C PRO A 8 15.01 2.54 -5.89
N LEU A 9 15.57 1.73 -4.98
CA LEU A 9 15.96 2.04 -3.58
C LEU A 9 14.92 1.99 -2.45
N TYR A 10 14.78 0.80 -1.86
CA TYR A 10 14.00 0.53 -0.64
C TYR A 10 14.70 0.88 0.70
N LEU A 11 15.68 1.80 0.71
CA LEU A 11 16.20 2.40 1.96
C LEU A 11 16.10 3.93 1.99
N GLY A 12 15.79 4.57 0.84
CA GLY A 12 15.38 5.98 0.78
C GLY A 12 13.88 6.19 0.99
N VAL A 13 13.07 5.15 0.78
CA VAL A 13 11.59 5.19 0.78
C VAL A 13 10.97 5.54 2.14
N VAL A 14 11.70 5.43 3.25
CA VAL A 14 11.17 5.89 4.56
C VAL A 14 11.50 7.36 4.83
N LEU A 15 12.56 7.91 4.22
CA LEU A 15 13.03 9.28 4.45
C LEU A 15 12.63 10.27 3.34
N GLU A 16 12.61 9.86 2.07
CA GLU A 16 12.15 10.71 0.96
C GLU A 16 10.63 10.80 0.87
N ASN A 17 9.88 9.76 1.27
CA ASN A 17 8.42 9.85 1.33
C ASN A 17 7.92 10.82 2.40
N LEU A 18 8.73 11.16 3.41
CA LEU A 18 8.38 12.18 4.41
C LEU A 18 8.51 13.61 3.84
N LEU A 19 9.43 13.82 2.90
CA LEU A 19 9.66 15.09 2.19
C LEU A 19 8.71 15.28 1.00
N LEU A 20 8.38 14.21 0.27
CA LEU A 20 7.40 14.25 -0.82
C LEU A 20 5.94 14.32 -0.32
N LEU A 21 5.59 13.69 0.80
CA LEU A 21 4.27 13.85 1.42
C LEU A 21 4.05 15.25 2.03
N SER A 22 5.11 15.89 2.54
CA SER A 22 5.02 17.28 3.00
C SER A 22 4.94 18.28 1.84
N ALA A 23 5.70 18.06 0.75
CA ALA A 23 5.64 18.92 -0.44
C ALA A 23 4.32 18.79 -1.23
N ALA A 24 3.75 17.58 -1.34
CA ALA A 24 2.47 17.36 -2.03
C ALA A 24 1.27 17.91 -1.24
N ALA A 25 1.32 17.90 0.09
CA ALA A 25 0.28 18.50 0.94
C ALA A 25 0.26 20.03 0.86
N ILE A 26 1.43 20.68 0.71
CA ILE A 26 1.57 22.13 0.55
C ILE A 26 1.08 22.59 -0.84
N MET A 27 1.36 21.81 -1.89
CA MET A 27 1.01 22.16 -3.28
C MET A 27 -0.48 21.96 -3.62
N LEU A 28 -1.17 20.97 -3.01
CA LEU A 28 -2.56 20.63 -3.37
C LEU A 28 -3.61 21.34 -2.52
N PHE A 29 -3.26 21.86 -1.33
CA PHE A 29 -4.23 22.43 -0.40
C PHE A 29 -3.94 23.86 0.05
N GLY A 30 -2.77 24.43 -0.28
CA GLY A 30 -2.44 25.82 0.05
C GLY A 30 -2.45 26.16 1.55
N GLU A 31 -2.49 25.15 2.42
CA GLU A 31 -2.66 25.29 3.86
C GLU A 31 -1.47 24.67 4.59
N SER A 32 -0.98 25.37 5.61
CA SER A 32 0.17 24.92 6.40
C SER A 32 -0.16 23.60 7.14
N PRO A 33 0.83 22.70 7.38
CA PRO A 33 0.63 21.46 8.12
C PRO A 33 -0.04 21.64 9.50
N SER A 34 0.11 22.82 10.12
CA SER A 34 -0.59 23.21 11.36
C SER A 34 -2.11 23.24 11.22
N THR A 35 -2.65 23.63 10.06
CA THR A 35 -4.10 23.79 9.85
C THR A 35 -4.81 22.43 9.72
N ILE A 36 -4.18 21.44 9.09
CA ILE A 36 -4.73 20.07 8.94
C ILE A 36 -4.75 19.33 10.27
N PHE A 37 -3.72 19.54 11.11
CA PHE A 37 -3.70 19.00 12.47
C PHE A 37 -4.78 19.68 13.35
N GLN A 38 -4.94 21.01 13.22
CA GLN A 38 -5.99 21.75 13.94
C GLN A 38 -7.41 21.34 13.52
N ALA A 39 -7.66 21.05 12.24
CA ALA A 39 -8.99 20.65 11.75
C ALA A 39 -9.47 19.30 12.33
N ARG A 40 -8.56 18.38 12.68
CA ARG A 40 -8.90 17.14 13.40
C ARG A 40 -9.02 17.32 14.92
N THR A 41 -8.43 18.37 15.50
CA THR A 41 -8.37 18.58 16.96
C THR A 41 -9.40 19.56 17.49
N ASN A 42 -10.24 20.17 16.66
CA ASN A 42 -11.21 21.17 17.11
C ASN A 42 -12.35 20.61 17.99
N ASN A 43 -12.27 19.34 18.44
CA ASN A 43 -13.19 18.82 19.46
C ASN A 43 -12.62 17.75 20.41
N CYS A 44 -11.30 17.66 20.64
CA CYS A 44 -10.74 16.67 21.59
C CYS A 44 -9.91 17.33 22.69
N ASN A 45 -10.45 17.35 23.91
CA ASN A 45 -9.88 17.98 25.09
C ASN A 45 -8.94 17.03 25.88
N SER A 46 -7.79 16.62 25.31
CA SER A 46 -6.52 16.32 26.00
C SER A 46 -5.60 15.41 25.15
N PHE A 47 -4.29 15.45 25.42
CA PHE A 47 -3.31 14.50 24.88
C PHE A 47 -3.69 13.02 25.14
N ALA A 48 -4.38 12.74 26.24
CA ALA A 48 -4.83 11.39 26.57
C ALA A 48 -5.93 10.90 25.61
N ASP A 49 -6.77 11.80 25.10
CA ASP A 49 -7.79 11.47 24.08
C ASP A 49 -7.13 11.15 22.74
N GLN A 50 -6.14 11.95 22.32
CA GLN A 50 -5.38 11.68 21.10
C GLN A 50 -4.64 10.33 21.17
N PHE A 51 -4.03 10.02 22.32
CA PHE A 51 -3.39 8.72 22.53
C PHE A 51 -4.39 7.55 22.52
N ARG A 52 -5.58 7.73 23.10
CA ARG A 52 -6.65 6.73 23.01
C ARG A 52 -7.12 6.51 21.58
N ASP A 53 -7.26 7.56 20.79
CA ASP A 53 -7.68 7.47 19.39
C ASP A 53 -6.64 6.73 18.54
N ILE A 54 -5.33 6.97 18.77
CA ILE A 54 -4.24 6.24 18.12
C ILE A 54 -4.29 4.76 18.48
N LEU A 55 -4.39 4.44 19.77
CA LEU A 55 -4.46 3.05 20.25
C LEU A 55 -5.72 2.32 19.76
N ALA A 56 -6.85 3.04 19.66
CA ALA A 56 -8.08 2.51 19.09
C ALA A 56 -7.94 2.22 17.59
N TRP A 57 -7.25 3.09 16.84
CA TRP A 57 -6.95 2.87 15.43
C TRP A 57 -6.07 1.64 15.21
N ASP A 58 -5.01 1.49 16.00
CA ASP A 58 -4.12 0.32 15.94
C ASP A 58 -4.88 -0.97 16.24
N THR A 59 -5.78 -0.94 17.22
CA THR A 59 -6.63 -2.09 17.59
C THR A 59 -7.54 -2.50 16.43
N VAL A 60 -8.19 -1.54 15.76
CA VAL A 60 -9.08 -1.80 14.62
C VAL A 60 -8.31 -2.32 13.42
N VAL A 61 -7.18 -1.70 13.06
CA VAL A 61 -6.36 -2.12 11.92
C VAL A 61 -5.79 -3.53 12.13
N CYS A 62 -5.29 -3.82 13.33
CA CYS A 62 -4.73 -5.13 13.65
C CYS A 62 -5.78 -6.25 13.65
N SER A 63 -7.07 -5.91 13.86
CA SER A 63 -8.17 -6.88 13.80
C SER A 63 -8.55 -7.32 12.37
N GLN A 64 -8.25 -6.51 11.35
CA GLN A 64 -8.53 -6.86 9.96
C GLN A 64 -7.48 -7.84 9.43
N PRO A 65 -7.80 -8.82 8.58
CA PRO A 65 -6.78 -9.68 7.98
C PRO A 65 -5.83 -8.87 7.08
N LEU A 66 -4.58 -9.34 6.91
CA LEU A 66 -3.60 -8.67 6.04
C LEU A 66 -4.11 -8.56 4.59
N MET A 67 -4.76 -9.62 4.12
CA MET A 67 -5.48 -9.71 2.84
C MET A 67 -6.82 -10.39 3.10
N SER A 68 -7.93 -9.84 2.62
CA SER A 68 -9.23 -10.52 2.64
C SER A 68 -9.26 -11.66 1.63
N ASP A 69 -10.32 -12.47 1.61
CA ASP A 69 -10.64 -13.34 0.48
C ASP A 69 -11.06 -12.55 -0.76
N ARG A 70 -11.19 -13.25 -1.90
CA ARG A 70 -11.72 -12.70 -3.14
C ARG A 70 -13.21 -12.42 -2.95
N LEU A 71 -13.61 -11.16 -3.10
CA LEU A 71 -14.96 -10.66 -2.87
C LEU A 71 -15.54 -10.13 -4.19
N PRO A 72 -16.86 -10.26 -4.41
CA PRO A 72 -17.49 -9.65 -5.57
C PRO A 72 -17.45 -8.12 -5.46
N LEU A 73 -17.24 -7.42 -6.59
CA LEU A 73 -17.06 -5.97 -6.60
C LEU A 73 -18.28 -5.19 -6.11
N ASN A 74 -19.47 -5.79 -6.15
CA ASN A 74 -20.70 -5.20 -5.59
C ASN A 74 -20.63 -4.97 -4.07
N GLN A 75 -19.75 -5.65 -3.33
CA GLN A 75 -19.56 -5.37 -1.91
C GLN A 75 -18.99 -3.97 -1.68
N LEU A 76 -18.17 -3.46 -2.62
CA LEU A 76 -17.61 -2.11 -2.52
C LEU A 76 -18.70 -1.04 -2.56
N MET A 77 -19.83 -1.29 -3.24
CA MET A 77 -20.94 -0.35 -3.29
C MET A 77 -21.59 -0.12 -1.93
N LYS A 78 -21.54 -1.11 -1.04
CA LYS A 78 -22.11 -1.01 0.31
C LYS A 78 -21.32 -0.09 1.23
N ASP A 79 -20.07 0.21 0.87
CA ASP A 79 -19.22 1.11 1.65
C ASP A 79 -19.54 2.59 1.41
N TYR A 80 -20.29 2.92 0.34
CA TYR A 80 -20.61 4.28 -0.05
C TYR A 80 -22.12 4.53 0.06
N ALA A 81 -22.48 5.72 0.56
CA ALA A 81 -23.88 6.12 0.63
C ALA A 81 -24.50 6.21 -0.78
N GLU A 82 -25.78 5.84 -0.92
CA GLU A 82 -26.49 5.89 -2.20
C GLU A 82 -26.58 7.32 -2.77
N GLY A 83 -26.55 8.33 -1.89
CA GLY A 83 -26.56 9.75 -2.27
C GLY A 83 -25.21 10.29 -2.78
N ASP A 84 -24.13 9.51 -2.74
CA ASP A 84 -22.81 9.93 -3.21
C ASP A 84 -22.63 9.61 -4.70
N TYR A 85 -23.32 10.37 -5.55
CA TYR A 85 -23.44 10.09 -6.98
C TYR A 85 -22.10 9.98 -7.71
N VAL A 86 -21.09 10.75 -7.31
CA VAL A 86 -19.75 10.74 -7.94
C VAL A 86 -19.05 9.41 -7.70
N TYR A 87 -19.10 8.88 -6.47
CA TYR A 87 -18.51 7.59 -6.17
C TYR A 87 -19.33 6.44 -6.76
N GLN A 88 -20.66 6.54 -6.77
CA GLN A 88 -21.52 5.54 -7.40
C GLN A 88 -21.25 5.42 -8.91
N GLU A 89 -21.01 6.52 -9.62
CA GLU A 89 -20.65 6.51 -11.04
C GLU A 89 -19.30 5.83 -11.29
N LYS A 90 -18.28 6.17 -10.49
CA LYS A 90 -16.96 5.51 -10.56
C LYS A 90 -17.03 4.02 -10.29
N LEU A 91 -17.89 3.60 -9.35
CA LEU A 91 -18.09 2.19 -9.04
C LEU A 91 -18.78 1.43 -10.19
N LYS A 92 -19.73 2.06 -10.90
CA LYS A 92 -20.34 1.49 -12.10
C LYS A 92 -19.32 1.29 -13.22
N ASP A 93 -18.46 2.28 -13.46
CA ASP A 93 -17.36 2.13 -14.43
C ASP A 93 -16.42 0.98 -14.03
N LEU A 94 -16.06 0.90 -12.74
CA LEU A 94 -15.20 -0.15 -12.23
C LEU A 94 -15.82 -1.55 -12.40
N GLN A 95 -17.13 -1.68 -12.20
CA GLN A 95 -17.88 -2.93 -12.41
C GLN A 95 -17.92 -3.39 -13.86
N SER A 96 -17.80 -2.47 -14.82
CA SER A 96 -17.72 -2.86 -16.23
C SER A 96 -16.38 -3.54 -16.58
N ARG A 97 -15.33 -3.29 -15.78
CA ARG A 97 -13.95 -3.73 -16.07
C ARG A 97 -13.48 -4.85 -15.16
N TYR A 98 -13.96 -4.92 -13.93
CA TYR A 98 -13.49 -5.84 -12.91
C TYR A 98 -14.67 -6.58 -12.26
N ARG A 99 -14.50 -7.89 -12.05
CA ARG A 99 -15.53 -8.74 -11.42
C ARG A 99 -15.39 -8.82 -9.91
N ASP A 100 -14.16 -8.97 -9.46
CA ASP A 100 -13.81 -9.30 -8.08
C ASP A 100 -12.81 -8.28 -7.53
N LEU A 101 -12.74 -8.16 -6.21
CA LEU A 101 -11.74 -7.38 -5.48
C LEU A 101 -11.17 -8.21 -4.31
N ARG A 102 -10.01 -7.79 -3.81
CA ARG A 102 -9.45 -8.26 -2.54
C ARG A 102 -9.03 -7.04 -1.72
N ARG A 103 -9.46 -6.97 -0.46
CA ARG A 103 -9.11 -5.86 0.45
C ARG A 103 -7.77 -6.13 1.12
N THR A 104 -6.98 -5.08 1.28
CA THR A 104 -5.71 -5.11 2.00
C THR A 104 -5.85 -4.31 3.30
N ARG A 105 -5.23 -4.76 4.38
CA ARG A 105 -5.17 -3.99 5.64
C ARG A 105 -4.54 -2.61 5.38
N GLY A 106 -5.18 -1.55 5.89
CA GLY A 106 -4.69 -0.17 5.77
C GLY A 106 -3.62 0.21 6.80
N ASP A 107 -2.49 -0.49 6.78
CA ASP A 107 -1.39 -0.37 7.76
C ASP A 107 -0.13 0.35 7.22
N GLY A 108 -0.27 1.07 6.10
CA GLY A 108 0.85 1.72 5.40
C GLY A 108 1.65 0.79 4.48
N ASN A 109 1.47 -0.54 4.60
CA ASN A 109 2.12 -1.54 3.74
C ASN A 109 1.17 -2.10 2.66
N CYS A 110 -0.04 -1.55 2.57
CA CYS A 110 -1.11 -2.05 1.69
C CYS A 110 -0.70 -2.16 0.21
N PHE A 111 0.05 -1.19 -0.31
CA PHE A 111 0.50 -1.18 -1.70
C PHE A 111 1.41 -2.38 -2.01
N TYR A 112 2.50 -2.54 -1.23
CA TYR A 112 3.47 -3.61 -1.44
C TYR A 112 2.82 -4.99 -1.28
N ARG A 113 1.89 -5.10 -0.33
CA ARG A 113 1.12 -6.30 -0.09
C ARG A 113 0.19 -6.64 -1.26
N ALA A 114 -0.56 -5.67 -1.77
CA ALA A 114 -1.45 -5.86 -2.91
C ALA A 114 -0.67 -6.22 -4.18
N PHE A 115 0.40 -5.48 -4.46
CA PHE A 115 1.26 -5.71 -5.61
C PHE A 115 1.88 -7.11 -5.56
N GLY A 116 2.58 -7.44 -4.47
CA GLY A 116 3.22 -8.73 -4.29
C GLY A 116 2.23 -9.89 -4.40
N PHE A 117 1.09 -9.82 -3.71
CA PHE A 117 0.07 -10.86 -3.78
C PHE A 117 -0.46 -11.05 -5.20
N SER A 118 -0.84 -9.96 -5.89
CA SER A 118 -1.40 -10.04 -7.25
C SER A 118 -0.40 -10.60 -8.27
N TYR A 119 0.88 -10.27 -8.13
CA TYR A 119 1.92 -10.75 -9.02
C TYR A 119 2.21 -12.24 -8.78
N LEU A 120 2.27 -12.67 -7.52
CA LEU A 120 2.45 -14.07 -7.16
C LEU A 120 1.23 -14.92 -7.58
N GLU A 121 0.01 -14.42 -7.40
CA GLU A 121 -1.22 -15.08 -7.88
C GLU A 121 -1.15 -15.30 -9.40
N LYS A 122 -0.70 -14.30 -10.17
CA LYS A 122 -0.48 -14.45 -11.62
C LYS A 122 0.56 -15.52 -11.95
N LEU A 123 1.67 -15.59 -11.21
CA LEU A 123 2.71 -16.61 -11.43
C LEU A 123 2.26 -18.03 -11.10
N LEU A 124 1.27 -18.19 -10.21
CA LEU A 124 0.65 -19.49 -9.92
C LEU A 124 -0.18 -19.97 -11.12
N ASP A 125 -0.88 -19.04 -11.78
CA ASP A 125 -1.70 -19.33 -12.97
C ASP A 125 -0.83 -19.54 -14.23
N ASP A 126 0.18 -18.70 -14.44
CA ASP A 126 1.12 -18.75 -15.56
C ASP A 126 2.58 -18.66 -15.11
N LYS A 127 3.28 -19.80 -15.18
CA LYS A 127 4.68 -19.94 -14.76
C LYS A 127 5.69 -19.49 -15.82
N SER A 128 5.26 -19.02 -16.98
CA SER A 128 6.15 -18.59 -18.06
C SER A 128 7.13 -17.50 -17.61
N ASP A 129 6.70 -16.63 -16.69
CA ASP A 129 7.45 -15.50 -16.18
C ASP A 129 8.25 -15.81 -14.89
N LEU A 130 8.08 -17.01 -14.32
CA LEU A 130 8.74 -17.43 -13.08
C LEU A 130 10.28 -17.41 -13.19
N PRO A 131 10.93 -17.89 -14.28
CA PRO A 131 12.38 -17.81 -14.40
C PRO A 131 12.90 -16.37 -14.37
N ARG A 132 12.22 -15.45 -15.08
CA ARG A 132 12.57 -14.03 -15.08
C ARG A 132 12.40 -13.42 -13.69
N PHE A 133 11.34 -13.78 -12.99
CA PHE A 133 11.10 -13.30 -11.63
C PHE A 133 12.21 -13.73 -10.65
N LYS A 134 12.63 -15.00 -10.68
CA LYS A 134 13.74 -15.51 -9.86
C LYS A 134 15.04 -14.78 -10.15
N GLU A 135 15.34 -14.54 -11.42
CA GLU A 135 16.53 -13.81 -11.84
C GLU A 135 16.53 -12.36 -11.30
N VAL A 136 15.40 -11.66 -11.43
CA VAL A 136 15.25 -10.29 -10.92
C VAL A 136 15.41 -10.25 -9.39
N ILE A 137 14.83 -11.21 -8.68
CA ILE A 137 15.02 -11.31 -7.22
C ILE A 137 16.51 -11.49 -6.90
N HIS A 138 17.17 -12.46 -7.52
CA HIS A 138 18.59 -12.73 -7.32
C HIS A 138 19.46 -11.50 -7.55
N GLN A 139 19.30 -10.86 -8.72
CA GLN A 139 20.06 -9.66 -9.06
C GLN A 139 19.77 -8.52 -8.07
N SER A 140 18.52 -8.35 -7.64
CA SER A 140 18.17 -7.28 -6.69
C SER A 140 18.87 -7.41 -5.34
N LYS A 141 19.15 -8.64 -4.87
CA LYS A 141 19.95 -8.88 -3.66
C LYS A 141 21.38 -8.37 -3.85
N GLU A 142 22.01 -8.76 -4.95
CA GLU A 142 23.38 -8.35 -5.27
C GLU A 142 23.48 -6.82 -5.40
N ASP A 143 22.51 -6.20 -6.06
CA ASP A 143 22.45 -4.75 -6.24
C ASP A 143 22.34 -4.02 -4.89
N MET A 144 21.51 -4.52 -3.97
CA MET A 144 21.40 -3.94 -2.63
C MET A 144 22.69 -4.09 -1.82
N VAL A 145 23.36 -5.25 -1.90
CA VAL A 145 24.68 -5.45 -1.25
C VAL A 145 25.71 -4.47 -1.82
N ASN A 146 25.74 -4.30 -3.14
CA ASN A 146 26.64 -3.36 -3.83
C ASN A 146 26.37 -1.90 -3.45
N LEU A 147 25.13 -1.55 -3.10
CA LEU A 147 24.74 -0.24 -2.58
C LEU A 147 25.12 -0.03 -1.10
N GLY A 148 25.78 -1.01 -0.47
CA GLY A 148 26.29 -0.91 0.90
C GLY A 148 25.30 -1.38 1.96
N PHE A 149 24.23 -2.07 1.57
CA PHE A 149 23.30 -2.64 2.54
C PHE A 149 23.92 -3.87 3.20
N PRO A 150 23.71 -4.06 4.52
CA PRO A 150 24.28 -5.19 5.23
C PRO A 150 23.66 -6.51 4.75
N GLN A 151 24.46 -7.33 4.07
CA GLN A 151 24.04 -8.60 3.49
C GLN A 151 23.28 -9.50 4.47
N PHE A 152 23.76 -9.61 5.72
CA PHE A 152 23.12 -10.47 6.73
C PHE A 152 21.64 -10.10 6.99
N THR A 153 21.28 -8.82 6.87
CA THR A 153 19.88 -8.39 7.06
C THR A 153 19.02 -8.65 5.84
N LEU A 154 19.62 -8.70 4.65
CA LEU A 154 18.91 -8.91 3.39
C LEU A 154 18.61 -10.40 3.16
N GLU A 155 19.46 -11.29 3.69
CA GLU A 155 19.31 -12.73 3.53
C GLU A 155 17.98 -13.24 4.09
N ASP A 156 17.58 -12.81 5.28
CA ASP A 156 16.30 -13.21 5.89
C ASP A 156 15.08 -12.85 5.00
N PHE A 157 15.09 -11.66 4.38
CA PHE A 157 14.01 -11.23 3.48
C PHE A 157 14.06 -11.94 2.14
N TYR A 158 15.26 -12.13 1.59
CA TYR A 158 15.48 -12.79 0.31
C TYR A 158 15.04 -14.26 0.36
N ASP A 159 15.38 -14.96 1.43
CA ASP A 159 15.05 -16.36 1.62
C ASP A 159 13.53 -16.57 1.71
N THR A 160 12.78 -15.57 2.19
CA THR A 160 11.31 -15.65 2.22
C THR A 160 10.68 -15.77 0.82
N VAL A 161 11.34 -15.21 -0.21
CA VAL A 161 10.81 -15.16 -1.59
C VAL A 161 11.54 -16.08 -2.57
N SER A 162 12.76 -16.51 -2.25
CA SER A 162 13.62 -17.31 -3.15
C SER A 162 13.15 -18.76 -3.34
N PHE A 163 12.31 -19.27 -2.43
CA PHE A 163 11.77 -20.64 -2.52
C PHE A 163 10.56 -20.81 -3.46
N LEU A 164 10.03 -19.72 -4.03
CA LEU A 164 9.01 -19.75 -5.11
C LEU A 164 9.68 -20.10 -6.42
#